data_AF-V8PGV9-F1
#
_entry.id   AF-V8PGV9-F1
#
_cell.length_a   1.000
_cell.length_b   1.000
_cell.length_c   1.000
_cell.angle_alpha   90.00
_cell.angle_beta   90.00
_cell.angle_gamma   90.00
#
_symmetry.space_group_name_H-M   'P 1'
#
loop_
_entity.id
_entity.type
_entity.pdbx_description
1 polymer ?
#
loop_
_entity_poly.entity_id
_entity_poly.type
_entity_poly.pdbx_seq_one_letter_code
_entity_poly.pdbx_strand_id
1 'polypeptide(L)'
;MLNPYYGLFQYSRDDIYTLQINPDSAVNPEHLSYFHFVGRIMGMAVFHGHYIDGGFTLPFYKQLLGKPITLDDMELVDPDLHNSLVWILENDITGVLDHTFCVEHNAYGEIIQHELKPNGKSIPVTEESKKEYVRLYVNWRFLRGIEAQFLALQKGFNEVIPQHLLKTFDEKELELIICGLGKIDVNDWKANTRLKHCTPDSNIVKWFWKAVELFDEERRARLLQFVTGSSRVPLQGFKALQGKNSNFYGPLESSLLPQTLSFPNFNRIDIPPYESYEKLYEKLLTAIEE
;
A
#
# COMPACT_ATOMS: atom_id res chain seq x y z
N MET A 1 -8.14 16.17 -12.64
CA MET A 1 -9.01 15.55 -11.61
C MET A 1 -8.23 15.04 -10.41
N LEU A 2 -7.12 14.31 -10.60
CA LEU A 2 -6.28 13.80 -9.51
C LEU A 2 -5.25 14.80 -8.96
N ASN A 3 -5.31 16.05 -9.42
CA ASN A 3 -4.40 17.09 -8.95
C ASN A 3 -4.80 17.49 -7.51
N PRO A 4 -3.91 17.36 -6.51
CA PRO A 4 -4.21 17.69 -5.13
C PRO A 4 -4.67 19.14 -4.91
N TYR A 5 -4.32 20.07 -5.81
CA TYR A 5 -4.77 21.46 -5.74
C TYR A 5 -6.30 21.64 -5.85
N TYR A 6 -7.03 20.64 -6.34
CA TYR A 6 -8.50 20.66 -6.33
C TYR A 6 -9.10 20.29 -4.97
N GLY A 7 -8.28 19.91 -3.97
CA GLY A 7 -8.71 19.60 -2.61
C GLY A 7 -9.42 18.25 -2.45
N LEU A 8 -9.58 17.46 -3.51
CA LEU A 8 -10.23 16.14 -3.47
C LEU A 8 -9.28 15.04 -2.98
N PHE A 9 -8.02 15.08 -3.40
CA PHE A 9 -7.00 14.11 -3.04
C PHE A 9 -5.81 14.81 -2.40
N GLN A 10 -5.06 14.07 -1.61
CA GLN A 10 -3.79 14.50 -1.04
C GLN A 10 -2.75 13.39 -1.20
N TYR A 11 -1.48 13.73 -1.11
CA TYR A 11 -0.43 12.71 -1.06
C TYR A 11 -0.53 11.93 0.26
N SER A 12 -0.33 10.61 0.18
CA SER A 12 -0.33 9.76 1.37
C SER A 12 0.86 10.07 2.27
N ARG A 13 2.02 10.34 1.65
CA ARG A 13 3.31 10.61 2.30
C ARG A 13 4.15 11.54 1.42
N ASP A 14 5.14 12.19 2.02
CA ASP A 14 6.03 13.14 1.33
C ASP A 14 7.05 12.44 0.39
N ASP A 15 7.31 11.15 0.61
CA ASP A 15 8.29 10.33 -0.10
C ASP A 15 7.69 9.46 -1.22
N ILE A 16 6.40 9.12 -1.11
CA ILE A 16 5.71 8.28 -2.09
C ILE A 16 4.53 9.09 -2.64
N TYR A 17 4.61 9.48 -3.92
CA TYR A 17 3.54 10.19 -4.66
C TYR A 17 2.33 9.30 -4.98
N THR A 18 1.84 8.54 -4.00
CA THR A 18 0.54 7.86 -4.04
C THR A 18 -0.52 8.77 -3.46
N LEU A 19 -1.71 8.71 -4.06
CA LEU A 19 -2.84 9.54 -3.68
C LEU A 19 -3.74 8.83 -2.68
N GLN A 20 -4.29 9.60 -1.75
CA GLN A 20 -5.39 9.21 -0.88
C GLN A 20 -6.48 10.28 -0.92
N ILE A 21 -7.71 9.92 -0.55
CA ILE A 21 -8.80 10.89 -0.42
C ILE A 21 -8.44 11.92 0.65
N ASN A 22 -8.66 13.19 0.36
CA ASN A 22 -8.51 14.25 1.34
C ASN A 22 -9.73 14.27 2.30
N PRO A 23 -9.54 14.02 3.61
CA PRO A 23 -10.61 14.14 4.61
C PRO A 23 -11.26 15.52 4.63
N ASP A 24 -10.48 16.56 4.31
CA ASP A 24 -10.93 17.95 4.31
C ASP A 24 -11.53 18.40 2.97
N SER A 25 -11.84 17.45 2.07
CA SER A 25 -12.47 17.74 0.78
C SER A 25 -13.83 18.45 0.89
N ALA A 26 -14.49 18.38 2.05
CA ALA A 26 -15.74 19.09 2.34
C ALA A 26 -15.63 20.63 2.28
N VAL A 27 -14.41 21.19 2.23
CA VAL A 27 -14.18 22.61 1.89
C VAL A 27 -14.85 22.97 0.56
N ASN A 28 -14.97 22.00 -0.37
CA ASN A 28 -15.80 22.12 -1.56
C ASN A 28 -17.18 21.49 -1.30
N PRO A 29 -18.29 22.26 -1.30
CA PRO A 29 -19.64 21.73 -1.08
C PRO A 29 -20.06 20.63 -2.07
N GLU A 30 -19.52 20.66 -3.29
CA GLU A 30 -19.84 19.70 -4.36
C GLU A 30 -18.88 18.51 -4.40
N HIS A 31 -17.99 18.34 -3.41
CA HIS A 31 -16.93 17.33 -3.44
C HIS A 31 -17.44 15.91 -3.72
N LEU A 32 -18.60 15.52 -3.18
CA LEU A 32 -19.18 14.19 -3.41
C LEU A 32 -19.56 13.97 -4.88
N SER A 33 -20.12 14.99 -5.53
CA SER A 33 -20.43 14.96 -6.97
C SER A 33 -19.15 14.79 -7.80
N TYR A 34 -18.06 15.44 -7.39
CA TYR A 34 -16.75 15.26 -8.01
C TYR A 34 -16.18 13.85 -7.79
N PHE A 35 -16.28 13.27 -6.60
CA PHE A 35 -15.83 11.89 -6.35
C PHE A 35 -16.62 10.89 -7.19
N HIS A 36 -17.94 11.05 -7.29
CA HIS A 36 -18.79 10.23 -8.15
C HIS A 36 -18.38 10.33 -9.63
N PHE A 37 -18.10 11.53 -10.11
CA PHE A 37 -17.57 11.74 -11.45
C PHE A 37 -16.20 11.09 -11.65
N VAL A 38 -15.26 11.25 -10.70
CA VAL A 38 -13.95 10.59 -10.75
C VAL A 38 -14.11 9.07 -10.82
N GLY A 39 -14.99 8.50 -10.01
CA GLY A 39 -15.32 7.07 -10.05
C GLY A 39 -15.77 6.62 -11.44
N ARG A 40 -16.67 7.37 -12.09
CA ARG A 40 -17.11 7.07 -13.47
C ARG A 40 -15.97 7.14 -14.47
N ILE A 41 -15.11 8.16 -14.39
CA ILE A 41 -13.95 8.27 -15.29
C ILE A 41 -12.99 7.10 -15.08
N MET A 42 -12.75 6.69 -13.83
CA MET A 42 -11.97 5.50 -13.51
C MET A 42 -12.57 4.24 -14.13
N GLY A 43 -13.87 4.03 -13.96
CA GLY A 43 -14.56 2.88 -14.56
C GLY A 43 -14.51 2.90 -16.09
N MET A 44 -14.66 4.07 -16.72
CA MET A 44 -14.58 4.23 -18.17
C MET A 44 -13.17 3.94 -18.70
N ALA A 45 -12.13 4.37 -17.99
CA ALA A 45 -10.76 4.07 -18.35
C ALA A 45 -10.52 2.56 -18.35
N VAL A 46 -10.93 1.85 -17.30
CA VAL A 46 -10.87 0.39 -17.22
C VAL A 46 -11.67 -0.27 -18.34
N PHE A 47 -12.91 0.18 -18.58
CA PHE A 47 -13.79 -0.40 -19.60
C PHE A 47 -13.21 -0.32 -21.02
N HIS A 48 -12.53 0.79 -21.34
CA HIS A 48 -11.94 1.03 -22.66
C HIS A 48 -10.47 0.61 -22.77
N GLY A 49 -9.86 0.08 -21.70
CA GLY A 49 -8.45 -0.29 -21.69
C GLY A 49 -7.49 0.91 -21.76
N HIS A 50 -7.90 2.04 -21.17
CA HIS A 50 -7.06 3.21 -20.98
C HIS A 50 -6.52 3.27 -19.56
N TYR A 51 -5.31 3.82 -19.42
CA TYR A 51 -4.64 3.96 -18.15
C TYR A 51 -4.86 5.36 -17.56
N ILE A 52 -4.94 5.42 -16.23
CA ILE A 52 -5.01 6.66 -15.47
C ILE A 52 -3.67 6.95 -14.85
N ASP A 53 -3.10 8.08 -15.23
CA ASP A 53 -1.89 8.60 -14.60
C ASP A 53 -2.24 9.24 -13.25
N GLY A 54 -1.90 8.53 -12.18
CA GLY A 54 -2.20 8.87 -10.79
C GLY A 54 -2.54 7.61 -10.00
N GLY A 55 -1.55 7.08 -9.29
CA GLY A 55 -1.69 5.86 -8.49
C GLY A 55 -2.22 6.18 -7.10
N PHE A 56 -3.24 5.43 -6.69
CA PHE A 56 -3.72 5.41 -5.31
C PHE A 56 -2.88 4.44 -4.46
N THR A 57 -3.08 4.47 -3.16
CA THR A 57 -2.47 3.48 -2.26
C THR A 57 -3.10 2.09 -2.47
N LEU A 58 -2.37 1.00 -2.24
CA LEU A 58 -2.93 -0.36 -2.31
C LEU A 58 -4.21 -0.55 -1.46
N PRO A 59 -4.31 -0.01 -0.24
CA PRO A 59 -5.53 -0.08 0.56
C PRO A 59 -6.75 0.55 -0.12
N PHE A 60 -6.56 1.59 -0.95
CA PHE A 60 -7.66 2.18 -1.72
C PHE A 60 -8.26 1.17 -2.71
N TYR A 61 -7.41 0.45 -3.46
CA TYR A 61 -7.86 -0.59 -4.38
C TYR A 61 -8.51 -1.76 -3.64
N LYS A 62 -7.96 -2.14 -2.49
CA LYS A 62 -8.53 -3.16 -1.60
C LYS A 62 -9.95 -2.80 -1.13
N GLN A 63 -10.17 -1.55 -0.74
CA GLN A 63 -11.51 -1.04 -0.43
C GLN A 63 -12.44 -1.04 -1.65
N LEU A 64 -11.92 -0.71 -2.84
CA LEU A 64 -12.72 -0.67 -4.08
C LEU A 64 -13.22 -2.08 -4.44
N LEU A 65 -12.40 -3.11 -4.18
CA LEU A 65 -12.77 -4.52 -4.29
C LEU A 65 -13.77 -4.99 -3.23
N GLY A 66 -14.00 -4.21 -2.18
CA GLY A 66 -14.81 -4.59 -1.03
C GLY A 66 -14.11 -5.59 -0.09
N LYS A 67 -12.77 -5.67 -0.16
CA LYS A 67 -11.97 -6.48 0.75
C LYS A 67 -11.72 -5.71 2.07
N PRO A 68 -11.63 -6.41 3.21
CA PRO A 68 -11.34 -5.77 4.48
C PRO A 68 -9.91 -5.25 4.52
N ILE A 69 -9.72 -4.09 5.16
CA ILE A 69 -8.39 -3.57 5.49
C ILE A 69 -7.82 -4.30 6.70
N THR A 70 -6.55 -4.67 6.62
CA THR A 70 -5.80 -5.40 7.65
C THR A 70 -4.73 -4.52 8.29
N LEU A 71 -4.09 -5.01 9.35
CA LEU A 71 -3.00 -4.28 10.00
C LEU A 71 -1.81 -4.10 9.04
N ASP A 72 -1.49 -5.11 8.23
CA ASP A 72 -0.37 -5.07 7.28
C ASP A 72 -0.50 -3.93 6.26
N ASP A 73 -1.74 -3.57 5.88
CA ASP A 73 -2.01 -2.41 5.00
C ASP A 73 -1.55 -1.08 5.63
N MET A 74 -1.50 -1.01 6.97
CA MET A 74 -1.03 0.16 7.70
C MET A 74 0.47 0.36 7.56
N GLU A 75 1.24 -0.70 7.32
CA GLU A 75 2.69 -0.60 7.18
C GLU A 75 3.07 0.37 6.05
N LEU A 76 2.34 0.34 4.93
CA LEU A 76 2.61 1.19 3.77
C LEU A 76 2.20 2.66 3.99
N VAL A 77 1.18 2.89 4.81
CA VAL A 77 0.56 4.21 5.00
C VAL A 77 1.16 4.94 6.19
N ASP A 78 1.30 4.25 7.32
CA ASP A 78 1.75 4.78 8.60
C ASP A 78 2.54 3.71 9.38
N PRO A 79 3.83 3.52 9.08
CA PRO A 79 4.64 2.46 9.68
C PRO A 79 4.84 2.64 11.19
N ASP A 80 4.83 3.88 11.67
CA ASP A 80 5.05 4.15 13.09
C ASP A 80 3.81 3.75 13.91
N LEU A 81 2.62 4.05 13.38
CA LEU A 81 1.37 3.53 13.91
C LEU A 81 1.29 1.99 13.78
N HIS A 82 1.68 1.44 12.62
CA HIS A 82 1.75 -0.01 12.41
C HIS A 82 2.58 -0.69 13.49
N ASN A 83 3.81 -0.24 13.73
CA ASN A 83 4.71 -0.82 14.73
C ASN A 83 4.11 -0.74 16.14
N SER A 84 3.43 0.37 16.46
CA SER A 84 2.76 0.54 17.76
C SER A 84 1.59 -0.44 17.94
N LEU A 85 0.79 -0.66 16.89
CA LEU A 85 -0.32 -1.61 16.90
C LEU A 85 0.16 -3.07 16.91
N VAL A 86 1.24 -3.40 16.20
CA VAL A 86 1.90 -4.71 16.27
C VAL A 86 2.40 -4.97 17.69
N TRP A 87 3.06 -3.98 18.31
CA TRP A 87 3.54 -4.10 19.69
C TRP A 87 2.40 -4.44 20.66
N ILE A 88 1.24 -3.79 20.53
CA ILE A 88 0.03 -4.10 21.33
C ILE A 88 -0.38 -5.58 21.15
N LEU A 89 -0.32 -6.11 19.93
CA LEU A 89 -0.71 -7.49 19.67
C LEU A 89 0.29 -8.51 20.23
N GLU A 90 1.58 -8.21 20.14
CA GLU A 90 2.66 -9.14 20.46
C GLU A 90 3.10 -9.13 21.94
N ASN A 91 2.77 -8.07 22.69
CA ASN A 91 3.20 -7.88 24.07
C ASN A 91 2.01 -7.92 25.04
N ASP A 92 2.29 -8.24 26.30
CA ASP A 92 1.30 -8.14 27.38
C ASP A 92 1.06 -6.67 27.72
N ILE A 93 -0.19 -6.22 27.58
CA ILE A 93 -0.58 -4.83 27.82
C ILE A 93 -1.01 -4.58 29.28
N THR A 94 -1.10 -5.62 30.10
CA THR A 94 -1.62 -5.56 31.48
C THR A 94 -0.80 -4.59 32.34
N GLY A 95 -1.40 -3.47 32.73
CA GLY A 95 -0.74 -2.44 33.56
C GLY A 95 0.32 -1.62 32.82
N VAL A 96 0.47 -1.81 31.50
CA VAL A 96 1.40 -1.06 30.64
C VAL A 96 0.65 0.00 29.83
N LEU A 97 -0.56 -0.30 29.37
CA LEU A 97 -1.41 0.60 28.60
C LEU A 97 -2.77 0.76 29.27
N ASP A 98 -3.13 2.00 29.61
CA ASP A 98 -4.48 2.39 30.06
C ASP A 98 -5.31 2.87 28.86
N HIS A 99 -5.48 1.98 27.88
CA HIS A 99 -6.32 2.27 26.72
C HIS A 99 -7.77 1.87 26.98
N THR A 100 -8.68 2.70 26.46
CA THR A 100 -10.10 2.34 26.28
C THR A 100 -10.37 2.12 24.80
N PHE A 101 -11.57 1.70 24.42
CA PHE A 101 -11.98 1.60 23.01
C PHE A 101 -12.24 2.98 22.39
N CYS A 102 -11.28 3.90 22.54
CA CYS A 102 -11.28 5.26 22.04
C CYS A 102 -9.94 5.61 21.43
N VAL A 103 -9.99 6.52 20.46
CA VAL A 103 -8.80 7.06 19.80
C VAL A 103 -8.84 8.57 19.86
N GLU A 104 -7.68 9.15 20.12
CA GLU A 104 -7.49 10.59 20.08
C GLU A 104 -6.90 10.98 18.73
N HIS A 105 -7.43 12.03 18.12
CA HIS A 105 -6.79 12.63 16.96
C HIS A 105 -6.83 14.14 17.02
N ASN A 106 -5.76 14.73 16.51
CA ASN A 106 -5.71 16.16 16.28
C ASN A 106 -6.55 16.49 15.04
N ALA A 107 -7.55 17.36 15.20
CA ALA A 107 -8.26 18.01 14.11
C ALA A 107 -8.16 19.51 14.33
N TYR A 108 -7.51 20.23 13.42
CA TYR A 108 -7.36 21.69 13.46
C TYR A 108 -6.74 22.25 14.75
N GLY A 109 -5.86 21.49 15.41
CA GLY A 109 -5.21 21.88 16.66
C GLY A 109 -5.96 21.42 17.91
N GLU A 110 -7.17 20.86 17.78
CA GLU A 110 -7.95 20.31 18.88
C GLU A 110 -7.82 18.77 18.93
N ILE A 111 -7.58 18.22 20.12
CA ILE A 111 -7.56 16.78 20.34
C ILE A 111 -9.00 16.32 20.52
N ILE A 112 -9.53 15.61 19.52
CA ILE A 112 -10.87 15.04 19.53
C ILE A 112 -10.78 13.56 19.86
N GLN A 113 -11.64 13.09 20.76
CA GLN A 113 -11.75 11.69 21.15
C GLN A 113 -12.91 11.02 20.40
N HIS A 114 -12.60 9.94 19.68
CA HIS A 114 -13.57 9.14 18.92
C HIS A 114 -13.72 7.75 19.54
N GLU A 115 -14.97 7.31 19.75
CA GLU A 115 -15.26 5.96 20.25
C GLU A 115 -15.21 4.95 19.10
N LEU A 116 -14.37 3.91 19.23
CA LEU A 116 -14.23 2.86 18.23
C LEU A 116 -15.44 1.91 18.18
N LYS A 117 -16.20 1.84 19.27
CA LYS A 117 -17.45 1.06 19.40
C LYS A 117 -18.38 1.74 20.41
N PRO A 118 -19.68 1.39 20.45
CA PRO A 118 -20.63 1.99 21.39
C PRO A 118 -20.14 1.90 22.84
N ASN A 119 -20.16 3.03 23.55
CA ASN A 119 -19.66 3.18 24.93
C ASN A 119 -18.15 2.91 25.06
N GLY A 120 -17.38 3.14 23.99
CA GLY A 120 -15.96 2.80 23.92
C GLY A 120 -15.12 3.46 25.02
N LYS A 121 -15.51 4.65 25.50
CA LYS A 121 -14.82 5.38 26.58
C LYS A 121 -14.83 4.65 27.91
N SER A 122 -15.84 3.82 28.15
CA SER A 122 -15.99 3.09 29.41
C SER A 122 -15.50 1.64 29.33
N ILE A 123 -15.03 1.21 28.15
CA ILE A 123 -14.60 -0.17 27.93
C ILE A 123 -13.06 -0.17 27.87
N PRO A 124 -12.37 -0.72 28.88
CA PRO A 124 -10.92 -0.86 28.84
C PRO A 124 -10.50 -1.90 27.80
N VAL A 125 -9.33 -1.70 27.20
CA VAL A 125 -8.69 -2.69 26.34
C VAL A 125 -7.97 -3.70 27.24
N THR A 126 -8.23 -4.98 27.00
CA THR A 126 -7.70 -6.12 27.76
C THR A 126 -6.94 -7.06 26.83
N GLU A 127 -6.18 -8.00 27.38
CA GLU A 127 -5.48 -9.03 26.59
C GLU A 127 -6.42 -9.80 25.65
N GLU A 128 -7.65 -10.09 26.10
CA GLU A 128 -8.66 -10.79 25.31
C GLU A 128 -9.25 -9.91 24.19
N SER A 129 -9.29 -8.59 24.39
CA SER A 129 -9.97 -7.64 23.51
C SER A 129 -9.02 -6.79 22.65
N LYS A 130 -7.70 -6.88 22.86
CA LYS A 130 -6.70 -6.10 22.11
C LYS A 130 -6.74 -6.35 20.59
N LYS A 131 -7.07 -7.58 20.16
CA LYS A 131 -7.27 -7.90 18.74
C LYS A 131 -8.45 -7.13 18.12
N GLU A 132 -9.55 -7.01 18.86
CA GLU A 132 -10.71 -6.23 18.44
C GLU A 132 -10.36 -4.74 18.38
N TYR A 133 -9.68 -4.22 19.41
CA TYR A 133 -9.22 -2.83 19.47
C TYR A 133 -8.38 -2.46 18.25
N VAL A 134 -7.34 -3.26 17.94
CA VAL A 134 -6.47 -3.02 16.79
C VAL A 134 -7.26 -3.05 15.47
N ARG A 135 -8.16 -4.03 15.28
CA ARG A 135 -9.01 -4.10 14.09
C ARG A 135 -9.89 -2.85 13.92
N LEU A 136 -10.50 -2.36 15.00
CA LEU A 136 -11.33 -1.17 14.95
C LEU A 136 -10.51 0.10 14.72
N TYR A 137 -9.33 0.19 15.34
CA TYR A 137 -8.40 1.30 15.14
C TYR A 137 -7.99 1.40 13.67
N VAL A 138 -7.57 0.28 13.07
CA VAL A 138 -7.16 0.22 11.66
C VAL A 138 -8.30 0.68 10.75
N ASN A 139 -9.51 0.12 10.91
CA ASN A 139 -10.67 0.52 10.12
C ASN A 139 -10.96 2.02 10.25
N TRP A 140 -10.96 2.54 11.47
CA TRP A 140 -11.18 3.95 11.71
C TRP A 140 -10.10 4.82 11.04
N ARG A 141 -8.82 4.46 11.13
CA ARG A 141 -7.71 5.24 10.54
C ARG A 141 -7.82 5.36 9.02
N PHE A 142 -8.36 4.33 8.35
CA PHE A 142 -8.56 4.31 6.91
C PHE A 142 -9.88 4.93 6.45
N LEU A 143 -10.91 4.96 7.29
CA LEU A 143 -12.24 5.48 6.91
C LEU A 143 -12.51 6.91 7.41
N ARG A 144 -11.80 7.36 8.46
CA ARG A 144 -12.03 8.64 9.12
C ARG A 144 -12.06 9.80 8.14
N GLY A 145 -13.22 10.46 8.08
CA GLY A 145 -13.44 11.66 7.29
C GLY A 145 -13.50 11.43 5.78
N ILE A 146 -13.47 10.18 5.30
CA ILE A 146 -13.48 9.85 3.88
C ILE A 146 -14.61 8.92 3.44
N GLU A 147 -15.42 8.39 4.36
CA GLU A 147 -16.47 7.40 4.06
C GLU A 147 -17.44 7.86 2.95
N ALA A 148 -17.99 9.07 3.07
CA ALA A 148 -18.95 9.59 2.11
C ALA A 148 -18.31 9.79 0.72
N GLN A 149 -17.07 10.28 0.71
CA GLN A 149 -16.27 10.50 -0.50
C GLN A 149 -15.96 9.18 -1.20
N PHE A 150 -15.51 8.18 -0.44
CA PHE A 150 -15.19 6.86 -0.95
C PHE A 150 -16.44 6.17 -1.51
N LEU A 151 -17.56 6.22 -0.79
CA LEU A 151 -18.84 5.66 -1.26
C LEU A 151 -19.32 6.34 -2.54
N ALA A 152 -19.18 7.67 -2.65
CA ALA A 152 -19.52 8.40 -3.87
C ALA A 152 -18.65 7.94 -5.06
N LEU A 153 -17.34 7.82 -4.85
CA LEU A 153 -16.40 7.31 -5.86
C LEU A 153 -16.71 5.88 -6.26
N GLN A 154 -16.85 4.98 -5.28
CA GLN A 154 -17.16 3.56 -5.51
C GLN A 154 -18.48 3.41 -6.27
N LYS A 155 -19.50 4.20 -5.93
CA LYS A 155 -20.77 4.22 -6.68
C LYS A 155 -20.54 4.59 -8.14
N GLY A 156 -19.78 5.66 -8.41
CA GLY A 156 -19.47 6.09 -9.77
C GLY A 156 -18.69 5.04 -10.56
N PHE A 157 -17.72 4.38 -9.92
CA PHE A 157 -16.95 3.28 -10.52
C PHE A 157 -17.84 2.08 -10.87
N ASN A 158 -18.69 1.67 -9.92
CA ASN A 158 -19.56 0.50 -10.04
C ASN A 158 -20.73 0.68 -11.01
N GLU A 159 -21.09 1.92 -11.35
CA GLU A 159 -22.05 2.21 -12.43
C GLU A 159 -21.50 1.84 -13.81
N VAL A 160 -20.17 1.84 -13.98
CA VAL A 160 -19.50 1.49 -15.24
C VAL A 160 -18.97 0.06 -15.21
N ILE A 161 -18.30 -0.33 -14.11
CA ILE A 161 -17.73 -1.67 -13.92
C ILE A 161 -18.48 -2.40 -12.81
N PRO A 162 -19.35 -3.38 -13.11
CA PRO A 162 -20.06 -4.13 -12.08
C PRO A 162 -19.13 -4.81 -11.08
N GLN A 163 -19.41 -4.66 -9.77
CA GLN A 163 -18.58 -5.22 -8.68
C GLN A 163 -18.29 -6.72 -8.81
N HIS A 164 -19.21 -7.50 -9.38
CA HIS A 164 -19.01 -8.95 -9.52
C HIS A 164 -17.89 -9.32 -10.49
N LEU A 165 -17.56 -8.47 -11.46
CA LEU A 165 -16.43 -8.65 -12.37
C LEU A 165 -15.09 -8.38 -11.68
N LEU A 166 -15.11 -7.62 -10.58
CA LEU A 166 -13.92 -7.26 -9.83
C LEU A 166 -13.47 -8.36 -8.86
N LYS A 167 -14.35 -9.31 -8.51
CA LYS A 167 -14.11 -10.31 -7.46
C LYS A 167 -12.93 -11.25 -7.71
N THR A 168 -12.55 -11.42 -8.97
CA THR A 168 -11.43 -12.27 -9.36
C THR A 168 -10.08 -11.59 -9.18
N PHE A 169 -10.06 -10.27 -9.04
CA PHE A 169 -8.83 -9.50 -8.94
C PHE A 169 -8.41 -9.28 -7.49
N ASP A 170 -7.11 -9.25 -7.28
CA ASP A 170 -6.53 -8.63 -6.10
C ASP A 170 -6.26 -7.12 -6.28
N GLU A 171 -5.91 -6.48 -5.18
CA GLU A 171 -5.64 -5.05 -5.10
C GLU A 171 -4.41 -4.61 -5.94
N LYS A 172 -3.43 -5.50 -6.12
CA LYS A 172 -2.24 -5.27 -6.94
C LYS A 172 -2.63 -5.35 -8.42
N GLU A 173 -3.41 -6.35 -8.80
CA GLU A 173 -3.95 -6.53 -10.15
C GLU A 173 -4.88 -5.37 -10.53
N LEU A 174 -5.74 -4.92 -9.60
CA LEU A 174 -6.61 -3.78 -9.85
C LEU A 174 -5.81 -2.48 -10.04
N GLU A 175 -4.73 -2.26 -9.27
CA GLU A 175 -3.80 -1.15 -9.53
C GLU A 175 -3.25 -1.23 -10.96
N LEU A 176 -2.79 -2.40 -11.40
CA LEU A 176 -2.22 -2.58 -12.74
C LEU A 176 -3.24 -2.34 -13.85
N ILE A 177 -4.49 -2.75 -13.66
CA ILE A 177 -5.58 -2.52 -14.62
C ILE A 177 -5.88 -1.03 -14.75
N ILE A 178 -5.86 -0.28 -13.64
CA ILE A 178 -6.20 1.14 -13.62
C ILE A 178 -5.02 2.01 -14.06
N CYS A 179 -3.82 1.75 -13.55
CA CYS A 179 -2.62 2.56 -13.80
C CYS A 179 -1.81 2.11 -15.02
N GLY A 180 -2.03 0.89 -15.49
CA GLY A 180 -1.31 0.30 -16.61
C GLY A 180 0.04 -0.30 -16.25
N LEU A 181 0.53 -1.12 -17.18
CA LEU A 181 1.88 -1.66 -17.14
C LEU A 181 2.83 -0.66 -17.79
N GLY A 182 3.54 0.11 -16.97
CA GLY A 182 4.67 0.89 -17.44
C GLY A 182 5.78 -0.03 -17.94
N LYS A 183 6.53 0.38 -18.95
CA LYS A 183 7.70 -0.37 -19.40
C LYS A 183 8.81 -0.24 -18.36
N ILE A 184 9.24 -1.36 -17.79
CA ILE A 184 10.30 -1.37 -16.77
C ILE A 184 11.65 -1.57 -17.45
N ASP A 185 12.52 -0.55 -17.36
CA ASP A 185 13.91 -0.68 -17.80
C ASP A 185 14.71 -1.46 -16.75
N VAL A 186 14.91 -2.76 -17.01
CA VAL A 186 15.67 -3.67 -16.12
C VAL A 186 17.12 -3.22 -15.97
N ASN A 187 17.72 -2.58 -16.99
CA ASN A 187 19.10 -2.11 -16.89
C ASN A 187 19.20 -0.90 -15.96
N ASP A 188 18.26 0.04 -16.07
CA ASP A 188 18.17 1.17 -15.14
C ASP A 188 17.90 0.68 -13.71
N TRP A 189 17.00 -0.30 -13.54
CA TRP A 189 16.74 -0.90 -12.23
C TRP A 189 18.01 -1.51 -11.63
N LYS A 190 18.72 -2.33 -12.41
CA LYS A 190 19.96 -2.99 -12.00
C LYS A 190 21.07 -2.00 -11.66
N ALA A 191 21.23 -0.95 -12.45
CA ALA A 191 22.24 0.11 -12.22
C ALA A 191 21.98 0.91 -10.94
N ASN A 192 20.72 1.02 -10.54
CA ASN A 192 20.29 1.77 -9.36
C ASN A 192 19.91 0.87 -8.18
N THR A 193 20.28 -0.42 -8.19
CA THR A 193 20.03 -1.33 -7.06
C THR A 193 21.24 -1.35 -6.14
N ARG A 194 21.03 -1.17 -4.83
CA ARG A 194 22.11 -1.34 -3.84
C ARG A 194 22.11 -2.77 -3.32
N LEU A 195 23.30 -3.29 -3.01
CA LEU A 195 23.47 -4.63 -2.49
C LEU A 195 23.90 -4.55 -1.02
N LYS A 196 23.29 -5.36 -0.16
CA LYS A 196 23.63 -5.43 1.27
C LYS A 196 23.89 -6.87 1.68
N HIS A 197 24.99 -7.10 2.39
CA HIS A 197 25.48 -8.43 2.75
C HIS A 197 25.67 -9.40 1.55
N CYS A 198 25.78 -8.87 0.33
CA CYS A 198 26.07 -9.59 -0.89
C CYS A 198 26.85 -8.69 -1.86
N THR A 199 27.41 -9.30 -2.90
CA THR A 199 28.18 -8.60 -3.95
C THR A 199 27.57 -8.88 -5.33
N PRO A 200 27.86 -8.07 -6.36
CA PRO A 200 27.38 -8.34 -7.72
C PRO A 200 27.76 -9.73 -8.24
N ASP A 201 28.85 -10.29 -7.71
CA ASP A 201 29.33 -11.62 -8.07
C ASP A 201 28.62 -12.78 -7.38
N SER A 202 27.85 -12.50 -6.32
CA SER A 202 27.13 -13.50 -5.55
C SER A 202 26.09 -14.20 -6.43
N ASN A 203 25.98 -15.53 -6.27
CA ASN A 203 25.02 -16.34 -7.04
C ASN A 203 23.59 -15.82 -6.90
N ILE A 204 23.18 -15.45 -5.68
CA ILE A 204 21.85 -14.89 -5.39
C ILE A 204 21.56 -13.67 -6.27
N VAL A 205 22.52 -12.75 -6.40
CA VAL A 205 22.35 -11.51 -7.19
C VAL A 205 22.27 -11.83 -8.68
N LYS A 206 23.15 -12.72 -9.18
CA LYS A 206 23.13 -13.18 -10.57
C LYS A 206 21.83 -13.89 -10.92
N TRP A 207 21.35 -14.75 -10.02
CA TRP A 207 20.11 -15.50 -10.17
C TRP A 207 18.87 -14.61 -10.10
N PHE A 208 18.84 -13.64 -9.19
CA PHE A 208 17.77 -12.65 -9.11
C PHE A 208 17.63 -11.89 -10.43
N TRP A 209 18.71 -11.28 -10.94
CA TRP A 209 18.63 -10.53 -12.20
C TRP A 209 18.33 -11.42 -13.40
N LYS A 210 18.84 -12.66 -13.42
CA LYS A 210 18.46 -13.65 -14.44
C LYS A 210 16.94 -13.93 -14.42
N ALA A 211 16.34 -14.04 -13.24
CA ALA A 211 14.89 -14.23 -13.11
C ALA A 211 14.12 -12.98 -13.60
N VAL A 212 14.53 -11.78 -13.20
CA VAL A 212 13.90 -10.51 -13.60
C VAL A 212 13.98 -10.27 -15.12
N GLU A 213 15.10 -10.63 -15.74
CA GLU A 213 15.28 -10.57 -17.19
C GLU A 213 14.34 -11.54 -17.93
N LEU A 214 14.01 -12.69 -17.33
CA LEU A 214 13.08 -13.69 -17.88
C LEU A 214 11.59 -13.37 -17.63
N PHE A 215 11.29 -12.53 -16.64
CA PHE A 215 9.92 -12.09 -16.37
C PHE A 215 9.37 -11.25 -17.53
N ASP A 216 8.07 -11.39 -17.79
CA ASP A 216 7.30 -10.47 -18.62
C ASP A 216 7.04 -9.16 -17.86
N GLU A 217 6.47 -8.17 -18.55
CA GLU A 217 6.20 -6.86 -17.94
C GLU A 217 5.25 -6.96 -16.74
N GLU A 218 4.29 -7.89 -16.77
CA GLU A 218 3.37 -8.12 -15.65
C GLU A 218 4.13 -8.59 -14.40
N ARG A 219 4.94 -9.64 -14.51
CA ARG A 219 5.72 -10.15 -13.37
C ARG A 219 6.76 -9.15 -12.87
N ARG A 220 7.35 -8.34 -13.76
CA ARG A 220 8.22 -7.23 -13.36
C ARG A 220 7.47 -6.17 -12.56
N ALA A 221 6.25 -5.82 -12.98
CA ALA A 221 5.41 -4.86 -12.27
C ALA A 221 4.94 -5.39 -10.91
N ARG A 222 4.56 -6.68 -10.82
CA ARG A 222 4.23 -7.35 -9.55
C ARG A 222 5.43 -7.37 -8.61
N LEU A 223 6.62 -7.68 -9.11
CA LEU A 223 7.85 -7.60 -8.32
C LEU A 223 8.11 -6.16 -7.84
N LEU A 224 7.90 -5.15 -8.68
CA LEU A 224 8.07 -3.76 -8.28
C LEU A 224 7.06 -3.35 -7.20
N GLN A 225 5.79 -3.75 -7.32
CA GLN A 225 4.76 -3.58 -6.28
C GLN A 225 5.14 -4.28 -4.99
N PHE A 226 5.62 -5.52 -5.08
CA PHE A 226 6.08 -6.27 -3.93
C PHE A 226 7.20 -5.52 -3.21
N VAL A 227 8.17 -4.97 -3.95
CA VAL A 227 9.35 -4.31 -3.38
C VAL A 227 9.11 -2.88 -2.92
N THR A 228 8.19 -2.13 -3.54
CA THR A 228 8.05 -0.67 -3.36
C THR A 228 6.64 -0.23 -2.95
N GLY A 229 5.66 -1.12 -3.00
CA GLY A 229 4.24 -0.80 -2.77
C GLY A 229 3.56 -0.09 -3.94
N SER A 230 4.24 0.08 -5.08
CA SER A 230 3.65 0.61 -6.30
C SER A 230 4.21 -0.08 -7.55
N SER A 231 3.40 -0.13 -8.60
CA SER A 231 3.80 -0.63 -9.93
C SER A 231 4.56 0.40 -10.77
N ARG A 232 4.76 1.61 -10.26
CA ARG A 232 5.23 2.76 -11.04
C ARG A 232 6.71 3.06 -10.83
N VAL A 233 7.40 3.29 -11.94
CA VAL A 233 8.76 3.84 -11.94
C VAL A 233 8.68 5.37 -12.03
N PRO A 234 9.42 6.14 -11.21
CA PRO A 234 9.48 7.59 -11.34
C PRO A 234 9.88 8.03 -12.75
N LEU A 235 9.41 9.20 -13.20
CA LEU A 235 9.76 9.76 -14.52
C LEU A 235 11.28 9.91 -14.73
N GLN A 236 12.02 10.10 -13.64
CA GLN A 236 13.47 10.22 -13.67
C GLN A 236 14.20 8.86 -13.60
N GLY A 237 13.49 7.73 -13.65
CA GLY A 237 14.01 6.38 -13.52
C GLY A 237 14.20 5.93 -12.07
N PHE A 238 14.78 4.74 -11.88
CA PHE A 238 15.01 4.12 -10.57
C PHE A 238 15.96 4.92 -9.68
N LYS A 239 16.78 5.80 -10.26
CA LYS A 239 17.64 6.70 -9.48
C LYS A 239 16.87 7.67 -8.59
N ALA A 240 15.62 7.97 -8.96
CA ALA A 240 14.75 8.90 -8.24
C ALA A 240 13.70 8.16 -7.40
N LEU A 241 13.86 6.84 -7.20
CA LEU A 241 13.00 6.08 -6.33
C LEU A 241 13.18 6.58 -4.89
N GLN A 242 12.09 7.04 -4.29
CA GLN A 242 12.05 7.59 -2.94
C GLN A 242 11.44 6.56 -1.98
N GLY A 243 11.88 6.61 -0.73
CA GLY A 243 11.34 5.84 0.40
C GLY A 243 11.62 6.60 1.70
N LYS A 244 11.25 6.02 2.85
CA LYS A 244 11.18 6.72 4.16
C LYS A 244 12.49 7.43 4.54
N ASN A 245 13.61 6.97 3.99
CA ASN A 245 14.88 7.67 3.99
C ASN A 245 15.18 8.14 2.56
N SER A 246 15.26 9.46 2.36
CA SER A 246 15.33 10.19 1.08
C SER A 246 16.53 9.90 0.15
N ASN A 247 17.20 8.76 0.29
CA ASN A 247 18.32 8.29 -0.52
C ASN A 247 18.40 6.75 -0.67
N PHE A 248 17.31 6.02 -0.43
CA PHE A 248 17.34 4.54 -0.44
C PHE A 248 16.87 3.96 -1.77
N TYR A 249 17.86 3.84 -2.66
CA TYR A 249 17.93 2.89 -3.76
C TYR A 249 17.74 1.47 -3.19
N GLY A 250 16.61 0.83 -3.50
CA GLY A 250 16.16 -0.40 -2.87
C GLY A 250 17.26 -1.44 -2.65
N PRO A 251 17.59 -1.80 -1.39
CA PRO A 251 18.61 -2.80 -1.14
C PRO A 251 18.08 -4.19 -1.49
N LEU A 252 18.83 -4.91 -2.31
CA LEU A 252 18.78 -6.37 -2.38
C LEU A 252 19.67 -6.90 -1.26
N GLU A 253 19.06 -7.45 -0.22
CA GLU A 253 19.77 -7.94 0.98
C GLU A 253 19.76 -9.47 1.00
N SER A 254 20.93 -10.08 1.20
CA SER A 254 21.00 -11.52 1.50
C SER A 254 20.62 -11.72 2.96
N SER A 255 19.48 -12.37 3.22
CA SER A 255 18.93 -12.56 4.57
C SER A 255 19.07 -14.01 5.05
N LEU A 256 19.27 -14.23 6.35
CA LEU A 256 19.25 -15.58 6.95
C LEU A 256 17.83 -16.11 7.16
N LEU A 257 16.81 -15.33 6.79
CA LEU A 257 15.41 -15.69 6.95
C LEU A 257 15.01 -16.83 5.98
N PRO A 258 14.02 -17.67 6.35
CA PRO A 258 13.66 -18.84 5.56
C PRO A 258 12.86 -18.51 4.28
N GLN A 259 12.36 -17.28 4.14
CA GLN A 259 11.48 -16.85 3.05
C GLN A 259 11.93 -15.49 2.48
N THR A 260 11.56 -15.23 1.22
CA THR A 260 11.77 -13.93 0.60
C THR A 260 10.81 -12.94 1.22
N LEU A 261 11.32 -11.83 1.73
CA LEU A 261 10.52 -10.78 2.38
C LEU A 261 10.75 -9.46 1.67
N SER A 262 9.73 -8.62 1.66
CA SER A 262 9.89 -7.23 1.24
C SER A 262 9.56 -6.28 2.37
N PHE A 263 10.22 -5.13 2.35
CA PHE A 263 9.92 -3.99 3.18
C PHE A 263 9.69 -2.79 2.26
N PRO A 264 8.45 -2.60 1.77
CA PRO A 264 8.15 -1.60 0.76
C PRO A 264 8.51 -0.17 1.16
N ASN A 265 8.36 0.16 2.44
CA ASN A 265 8.77 1.45 3.03
C ASN A 265 10.24 1.81 2.79
N PHE A 266 11.09 0.79 2.59
CA PHE A 266 12.53 0.92 2.37
C PHE A 266 12.93 0.54 0.94
N ASN A 267 11.95 0.26 0.07
CA ASN A 267 12.17 -0.33 -1.24
C ASN A 267 13.04 -1.60 -1.20
N ARG A 268 12.98 -2.38 -0.11
CA ARG A 268 13.92 -3.46 0.18
C ARG A 268 13.33 -4.82 -0.13
N ILE A 269 14.16 -5.71 -0.65
CA ILE A 269 13.87 -7.14 -0.75
C ILE A 269 14.99 -7.95 -0.10
N ASP A 270 14.59 -8.82 0.81
CA ASP A 270 15.44 -9.75 1.53
C ASP A 270 15.31 -11.11 0.87
N ILE A 271 16.37 -11.59 0.23
CA ILE A 271 16.39 -12.88 -0.46
C ILE A 271 17.27 -13.86 0.34
N PRO A 272 16.72 -15.02 0.74
CA PRO A 272 17.49 -16.08 1.37
C PRO A 272 18.62 -16.61 0.48
N PRO A 273 19.72 -17.14 1.06
CA PRO A 273 20.78 -17.80 0.29
C PRO A 273 20.31 -19.17 -0.20
N TYR A 274 19.45 -19.16 -1.21
CA TYR A 274 18.95 -20.38 -1.83
C TYR A 274 20.09 -21.21 -2.42
N GLU A 275 19.90 -22.53 -2.42
CA GLU A 275 20.92 -23.50 -2.85
C GLU A 275 21.03 -23.59 -4.39
N SER A 276 19.98 -23.21 -5.12
CA SER A 276 19.93 -23.27 -6.57
C SER A 276 19.12 -22.12 -7.19
N TYR A 277 19.33 -21.90 -8.49
CA TYR A 277 18.57 -20.93 -9.28
C TYR A 277 17.08 -21.27 -9.32
N GLU A 278 16.75 -22.55 -9.47
CA GLU A 278 15.36 -23.04 -9.59
C GLU A 278 14.58 -22.76 -8.31
N LYS A 279 15.20 -23.01 -7.14
CA LYS A 279 14.59 -22.74 -5.83
C LYS A 279 14.39 -21.24 -5.60
N LEU A 280 15.36 -20.41 -6.01
CA LEU A 280 15.21 -18.96 -5.97
C LEU A 280 14.08 -18.49 -6.87
N TYR A 281 14.03 -18.97 -8.11
CA TYR A 281 13.02 -18.58 -9.09
C TYR A 281 11.61 -18.95 -8.62
N GLU A 282 11.43 -20.18 -8.14
CA GLU A 282 10.16 -20.65 -7.58
C GLU A 282 9.72 -19.78 -6.39
N LYS A 283 10.60 -19.56 -5.41
CA LYS A 283 10.27 -18.77 -4.21
C LYS A 283 10.04 -17.31 -4.50
N LEU A 284 10.78 -16.73 -5.43
CA LEU A 284 10.55 -15.35 -5.88
C LEU A 284 9.19 -15.24 -6.58
N LEU A 285 8.84 -16.21 -7.43
CA LEU A 285 7.56 -16.24 -8.12
C LEU A 285 6.39 -16.37 -7.14
N THR A 286 6.49 -17.29 -6.17
CA THR A 286 5.48 -17.43 -5.11
C THR A 286 5.29 -16.12 -4.35
N ALA A 287 6.38 -15.45 -3.95
CA ALA A 287 6.29 -14.22 -3.17
C ALA A 287 5.64 -13.05 -3.91
N ILE A 288 5.75 -12.97 -5.25
CA ILE A 288 5.12 -11.90 -6.05
C ILE A 288 3.70 -12.24 -6.53
N GLU A 289 3.31 -13.52 -6.46
CA GLU A 289 1.96 -14.00 -6.81
C GLU A 289 1.05 -14.17 -5.58
N GLU A 290 1.59 -14.12 -4.35
CA GLU A 290 0.86 -14.02 -3.07
C GLU A 290 0.32 -12.59 -2.81
#